data_AF-A0A3N5YYX7-F1
#
_entry.id   AF-A0A3N5YYX7-F1
#
_cell.length_a   1.000
_cell.length_b   1.000
_cell.length_c   1.000
_cell.angle_alpha   90.00
_cell.angle_beta   90.00
_cell.angle_gamma   90.00
#
_symmetry.space_group_name_H-M   'P 1'
#
loop_
_entity.id
_entity.type
_entity.pdbx_description
1 polymer ?
#
loop_
_entity_poly.entity_id
_entity_poly.type
_entity_poly.pdbx_seq_one_letter_code
_entity_poly.pdbx_strand_id
1 'polypeptide(L)'
;MGNTRLRDLRLTLFIAVIGLALLVPVRAQDPRGTVFPGATWESVGRQDLAAYGWSPDVLRKATEFIRDESYTTGLVVVDRGRIVFRYGDIEELSYLASARKSILSMLYGYWVENGTIKLNTTLEALGVDDIGGLLPIEKQATVEHLITARSGVYHPASNSGDDLASAPPRGSQKPGSYMLYSNWDF
;
A
#
# COMPACT_ATOMS: atom_id res chain seq x y z
N MET A 1 20.12 33.46 -45.50
CA MET A 1 20.23 33.96 -44.10
C MET A 1 18.91 33.97 -43.30
N GLY A 2 17.72 33.79 -43.89
CA GLY A 2 16.44 33.84 -43.15
C GLY A 2 15.98 32.57 -42.43
N ASN A 3 16.45 31.39 -42.84
CA ASN A 3 15.88 30.10 -42.38
C ASN A 3 16.40 29.62 -41.01
N THR A 4 17.57 30.09 -40.57
CA THR A 4 18.18 29.69 -39.30
C THR A 4 17.50 30.36 -38.12
N ARG A 5 17.22 31.68 -38.21
CA ARG A 5 16.53 32.44 -37.14
C ARG A 5 15.13 31.93 -36.83
N LEU A 6 14.38 31.45 -37.82
CA LEU A 6 13.05 30.86 -37.61
C LEU A 6 13.11 29.48 -36.95
N ARG A 7 14.17 28.71 -37.18
CA ARG A 7 14.39 27.41 -36.50
C ARG A 7 14.78 27.62 -35.05
N ASP A 8 15.66 28.57 -34.79
CA ASP A 8 16.10 28.91 -33.43
C ASP A 8 14.92 29.43 -32.59
N LEU A 9 14.09 30.33 -33.14
CA LEU A 9 12.90 30.85 -32.45
C LEU A 9 11.87 29.75 -32.15
N ARG A 10 11.68 28.80 -33.07
CA ARG A 10 10.77 27.65 -32.86
C ARG A 10 11.32 26.70 -31.79
N LEU A 11 12.63 26.46 -31.75
CA LEU A 11 13.28 25.61 -30.76
C LEU A 11 13.23 26.25 -29.36
N THR A 12 13.47 27.56 -29.25
CA THR A 12 13.35 28.30 -27.98
C THR A 12 11.90 28.31 -27.47
N LEU A 13 10.90 28.49 -28.36
CA LEU A 13 9.49 28.41 -27.96
C LEU A 13 9.10 27.00 -27.50
N PHE A 14 9.62 25.95 -28.16
CA PHE A 14 9.35 24.56 -27.80
C PHE A 14 9.94 24.18 -26.44
N ILE A 15 11.18 24.62 -26.16
CA ILE A 15 11.84 24.42 -24.86
C ILE A 15 11.14 25.22 -23.76
N ALA A 16 10.66 26.44 -24.04
CA ALA A 16 9.89 27.22 -23.08
C ALA A 16 8.53 26.57 -22.73
N VAL A 17 7.84 25.96 -23.71
CA VAL A 17 6.58 25.24 -23.48
C VAL A 17 6.80 23.96 -22.66
N ILE A 18 7.88 23.21 -22.90
CA ILE A 18 8.23 22.03 -22.11
C ILE A 18 8.66 22.42 -20.67
N GLY A 19 9.43 23.50 -20.53
CA GLY A 19 9.83 24.04 -19.22
C GLY A 19 8.64 24.54 -18.38
N LEU A 20 7.62 25.09 -19.02
CA LEU A 20 6.39 25.53 -18.34
C LEU A 20 5.47 24.36 -17.96
N ALA A 21 5.45 23.28 -18.76
CA ALA A 21 4.71 22.06 -18.46
C ALA A 21 5.32 21.27 -17.28
N LEU A 22 6.64 21.39 -17.06
CA LEU A 22 7.35 20.79 -15.92
C LEU A 22 7.18 21.57 -14.60
N LEU A 23 6.62 22.78 -14.65
CA LEU A 23 6.33 23.61 -13.48
C LEU A 23 4.88 23.50 -13.00
N VAL A 24 4.05 22.67 -13.63
CA VAL A 24 2.75 22.33 -13.07
C VAL A 24 3.02 21.37 -11.91
N PRO A 25 2.85 21.79 -10.64
CA PRO A 25 2.88 20.83 -9.56
C PRO A 25 1.77 19.84 -9.87
N VAL A 26 2.13 18.58 -10.12
CA VAL A 26 1.19 17.47 -9.98
C VAL A 26 0.76 17.55 -8.52
N ARG A 27 -0.36 18.23 -8.26
CA ARG A 27 -1.00 18.20 -6.96
C ARG A 27 -1.53 16.78 -6.83
N ALA A 28 -0.70 15.92 -6.27
CA ALA A 28 -0.99 14.50 -6.13
C ALA A 28 -2.32 14.28 -5.39
N GLN A 29 -2.73 15.25 -4.56
CA GLN A 29 -4.07 15.31 -3.96
C GLN A 29 -4.43 16.80 -3.76
N ASP A 30 -5.60 17.23 -4.24
CA ASP A 30 -6.19 18.50 -3.78
C ASP A 30 -6.86 18.21 -2.44
N PRO A 31 -6.33 18.68 -1.30
CA PRO A 31 -6.93 18.41 0.01
C PRO A 31 -8.26 19.13 0.18
N ARG A 32 -8.63 20.07 -0.70
CA ARG A 32 -9.91 20.77 -0.65
C ARG A 32 -11.06 19.77 -0.85
N GLY A 33 -11.80 19.54 0.23
CA GLY A 33 -12.96 18.65 0.24
C GLY A 33 -12.69 17.23 0.74
N THR A 34 -11.42 16.87 0.99
CA THR A 34 -11.08 15.61 1.67
C THR A 34 -11.52 15.70 3.13
N VAL A 35 -12.23 14.68 3.58
CA VAL A 35 -12.56 14.48 5.00
C VAL A 35 -11.94 13.20 5.52
N PHE A 36 -11.90 13.06 6.83
CA PHE A 36 -11.57 11.80 7.48
C PHE A 36 -12.85 11.22 8.08
N PRO A 37 -13.03 9.89 8.09
CA PRO A 37 -14.19 9.28 8.72
C PRO A 37 -14.24 9.61 10.21
N GLY A 38 -15.43 9.92 10.71
CA GLY A 38 -15.71 10.02 12.15
C GLY A 38 -16.08 8.65 12.73
N ALA A 39 -17.01 8.64 13.68
CA ALA A 39 -17.60 7.39 14.18
C ALA A 39 -18.35 6.62 13.07
N THR A 40 -18.83 7.32 12.05
CA THR A 40 -19.46 6.76 10.87
C THR A 40 -18.91 7.42 9.61
N TRP A 41 -18.99 6.71 8.49
CA TRP A 41 -18.60 7.24 7.18
C TRP A 41 -19.70 8.12 6.59
N GLU A 42 -19.30 9.29 6.07
CA GLU A 42 -20.16 10.08 5.19
C GLU A 42 -20.26 9.39 3.82
N SER A 43 -21.44 9.45 3.20
CA SER A 43 -21.67 8.95 1.84
C SER A 43 -22.03 10.08 0.89
N VAL A 44 -21.56 10.00 -0.34
CA VAL A 44 -21.94 10.93 -1.41
C VAL A 44 -23.33 10.55 -1.92
N GLY A 45 -24.24 11.54 -1.96
CA GLY A 45 -25.59 11.36 -2.49
C GLY A 45 -25.57 11.07 -3.99
N ARG A 46 -26.57 10.33 -4.50
CA ARG A 46 -26.61 9.90 -5.91
C ARG A 46 -26.52 11.06 -6.89
N GLN A 47 -27.18 12.18 -6.57
CA GLN A 47 -27.17 13.41 -7.36
C GLN A 47 -25.79 14.09 -7.41
N ASP A 48 -24.94 13.85 -6.42
CA ASP A 48 -23.64 14.49 -6.26
C ASP A 48 -22.49 13.64 -6.82
N LEU A 49 -22.73 12.36 -7.12
CA LEU A 49 -21.72 11.42 -7.65
C LEU A 49 -21.02 11.96 -8.90
N ALA A 50 -21.76 12.57 -9.82
CA ALA A 50 -21.20 13.15 -11.04
C ALA A 50 -20.23 14.31 -10.75
N ALA A 51 -20.52 15.13 -9.73
CA ALA A 51 -19.61 16.19 -9.27
C ALA A 51 -18.34 15.62 -8.62
N TYR A 52 -18.42 14.41 -8.08
CA TYR A 52 -17.26 13.65 -7.61
C TYR A 52 -16.51 12.92 -8.75
N GLY A 53 -17.00 12.98 -10.00
CA GLY A 53 -16.39 12.29 -11.14
C GLY A 53 -16.83 10.83 -11.29
N TRP A 54 -17.87 10.40 -10.57
CA TRP A 54 -18.42 9.05 -10.65
C TRP A 54 -19.66 9.03 -11.53
N SER A 55 -19.60 8.29 -12.64
CA SER A 55 -20.75 8.11 -13.55
C SER A 55 -21.76 7.14 -12.95
N PRO A 56 -23.03 7.54 -12.74
CA PRO A 56 -24.07 6.63 -12.26
C PRO A 56 -24.30 5.42 -13.18
N ASP A 57 -24.15 5.60 -14.49
CA ASP A 57 -24.30 4.51 -15.46
C ASP A 57 -23.18 3.49 -15.37
N VAL A 58 -21.94 3.94 -15.12
CA VAL A 58 -20.79 3.05 -14.91
C VAL A 58 -20.94 2.30 -13.60
N LEU A 59 -21.33 2.99 -12.52
CA LEU A 59 -21.57 2.35 -11.23
C LEU A 59 -22.67 1.29 -11.31
N ARG A 60 -23.73 1.53 -12.09
CA ARG A 60 -24.78 0.53 -12.33
C ARG A 60 -24.23 -0.73 -13.02
N LYS A 61 -23.43 -0.57 -14.08
CA LYS A 61 -22.78 -1.71 -14.76
C LYS A 61 -21.82 -2.47 -13.83
N ALA A 62 -21.09 -1.74 -12.98
CA ALA A 62 -20.25 -2.36 -11.96
C ALA A 62 -21.09 -3.14 -10.94
N THR A 63 -22.23 -2.61 -10.49
CA THR A 63 -23.16 -3.35 -9.63
C THR A 63 -23.67 -4.63 -10.28
N GLU A 64 -24.02 -4.59 -11.56
CA GLU A 64 -24.48 -5.76 -12.33
C GLU A 64 -23.38 -6.84 -12.35
N PHE A 65 -22.15 -6.49 -12.74
CA PHE A 65 -21.02 -7.42 -12.72
C PHE A 65 -20.73 -7.97 -11.30
N ILE A 66 -20.69 -7.10 -10.30
CA ILE A 66 -20.39 -7.51 -8.93
C ILE A 66 -21.41 -8.53 -8.44
N ARG A 67 -22.70 -8.27 -8.69
CA ARG A 67 -23.82 -9.13 -8.30
C ARG A 67 -23.84 -10.46 -9.05
N ASP A 68 -23.62 -10.41 -10.35
CA ASP A 68 -23.91 -11.55 -11.23
C ASP A 68 -22.68 -12.43 -11.48
N GLU A 69 -21.46 -11.90 -11.34
CA GLU A 69 -20.24 -12.56 -11.82
C GLU A 69 -19.09 -12.62 -10.79
N SER A 70 -19.00 -11.69 -9.84
CA SER A 70 -17.77 -11.53 -9.03
C SER A 70 -17.68 -12.36 -7.75
N TYR A 71 -18.78 -12.97 -7.30
CA TYR A 71 -18.89 -13.62 -5.98
C TYR A 71 -18.49 -12.72 -4.78
N THR A 72 -18.47 -11.40 -4.96
CA THR A 72 -18.14 -10.44 -3.90
C THR A 72 -19.26 -10.40 -2.86
N THR A 73 -18.91 -10.52 -1.58
CA THR A 73 -19.84 -10.43 -0.46
C THR A 73 -20.02 -9.01 0.07
N GLY A 74 -18.99 -8.17 -0.06
CA GLY A 74 -18.98 -6.77 0.36
C GLY A 74 -17.94 -5.95 -0.40
N LEU A 75 -18.28 -4.71 -0.75
CA LEU A 75 -17.36 -3.76 -1.38
C LEU A 75 -17.67 -2.34 -0.88
N VAL A 76 -16.62 -1.57 -0.59
CA VAL A 76 -16.72 -0.13 -0.31
C VAL A 76 -15.69 0.59 -1.18
N VAL A 77 -16.12 1.65 -1.84
CA VAL A 77 -15.24 2.57 -2.57
C VAL A 77 -15.32 3.94 -1.92
N VAL A 78 -14.16 4.43 -1.51
CA VAL A 78 -14.00 5.71 -0.83
C VAL A 78 -13.25 6.69 -1.73
N ASP A 79 -13.78 7.89 -1.87
CA ASP A 79 -13.15 9.00 -2.58
C ASP A 79 -13.22 10.25 -1.69
N ARG A 80 -12.07 10.92 -1.51
CA ARG A 80 -11.93 12.11 -0.63
C ARG A 80 -12.54 11.91 0.76
N GLY A 81 -12.42 10.69 1.29
CA GLY A 81 -12.92 10.33 2.62
C GLY A 81 -14.42 10.05 2.72
N ARG A 82 -15.14 9.96 1.61
CA ARG A 82 -16.57 9.63 1.59
C ARG A 82 -16.84 8.38 0.77
N ILE A 83 -17.84 7.61 1.18
CA ILE A 83 -18.29 6.45 0.43
C ILE A 83 -19.04 6.94 -0.82
N VAL A 84 -18.52 6.61 -1.99
CA VAL A 84 -19.14 6.91 -3.30
C VAL A 84 -19.86 5.69 -3.87
N PHE A 85 -19.47 4.49 -3.43
CA PHE A 85 -20.10 3.25 -3.84
C PHE A 85 -19.97 2.20 -2.73
N ARG A 86 -21.03 1.41 -2.54
CA ARG A 86 -21.01 0.23 -1.68
C ARG A 86 -21.84 -0.88 -2.31
N TYR A 87 -21.48 -2.13 -2.01
CA TYR A 87 -22.21 -3.32 -2.42
C TYR A 87 -22.15 -4.37 -1.32
N GLY A 88 -23.23 -5.14 -1.16
CA GLY A 88 -23.29 -6.24 -0.20
C GLY A 88 -23.37 -5.82 1.26
N ASP A 89 -23.10 -6.77 2.16
CA ASP A 89 -23.02 -6.52 3.59
C ASP A 89 -21.60 -6.08 3.95
N ILE A 90 -21.46 -4.85 4.44
CA ILE A 90 -20.18 -4.24 4.80
C ILE A 90 -19.94 -4.22 6.31
N GLU A 91 -20.88 -4.76 7.10
CA GLU A 91 -20.81 -4.88 8.55
C GLU A 91 -20.50 -6.32 8.99
N GLU A 92 -20.71 -7.30 8.10
CA GLU A 92 -20.39 -8.71 8.34
C GLU A 92 -18.91 -8.93 8.72
N LEU A 93 -18.70 -9.63 9.84
CA LEU A 93 -17.36 -9.96 10.33
C LEU A 93 -16.75 -11.07 9.48
N SER A 94 -15.83 -10.69 8.60
CA SER A 94 -15.14 -11.61 7.70
C SER A 94 -13.70 -11.92 8.14
N TYR A 95 -13.24 -13.13 7.83
CA TYR A 95 -11.85 -13.52 8.04
C TYR A 95 -10.92 -12.78 7.05
N LEU A 96 -10.02 -11.93 7.57
CA LEU A 96 -9.15 -11.06 6.76
C LEU A 96 -7.87 -11.73 6.24
N ALA A 97 -7.50 -12.89 6.77
CA ALA A 97 -6.24 -13.58 6.45
C ALA A 97 -5.03 -12.62 6.42
N SER A 98 -4.25 -12.63 5.34
CA SER A 98 -3.02 -11.82 5.19
C SER A 98 -3.25 -10.31 5.11
N ALA A 99 -4.47 -9.82 4.89
CA ALA A 99 -4.76 -8.38 4.94
C ALA A 99 -4.48 -7.77 6.34
N ARG A 100 -4.45 -8.60 7.40
CA ARG A 100 -4.05 -8.20 8.75
C ARG A 100 -2.65 -7.58 8.81
N LYS A 101 -1.74 -7.97 7.92
CA LYS A 101 -0.35 -7.47 7.88
C LYS A 101 -0.28 -5.98 7.53
N SER A 102 -1.17 -5.50 6.67
CA SER A 102 -1.27 -4.07 6.34
C SER A 102 -1.73 -3.26 7.54
N ILE A 103 -2.69 -3.77 8.32
CA ILE A 103 -3.13 -3.14 9.56
C ILE A 103 -1.97 -3.09 10.57
N LEU A 104 -1.26 -4.21 10.74
CA LEU A 104 -0.07 -4.25 11.59
C LEU A 104 0.96 -3.19 11.16
N SER A 105 1.28 -3.12 9.87
CA SER A 105 2.21 -2.12 9.32
C SER A 105 1.77 -0.68 9.61
N MET A 106 0.48 -0.36 9.47
CA MET A 106 -0.06 0.95 9.82
C MET A 106 0.11 1.28 11.30
N LEU A 107 -0.04 0.30 12.20
CA LEU A 107 0.10 0.52 13.65
C LEU A 107 1.54 0.87 14.06
N TYR A 108 2.55 0.51 13.27
CA TYR A 108 3.95 0.88 13.56
C TYR A 108 4.19 2.39 13.44
N GLY A 109 3.50 3.09 12.52
CA GLY A 109 3.84 4.46 12.12
C GLY A 109 4.03 5.42 13.30
N TYR A 110 3.04 5.51 14.19
CA TYR A 110 3.09 6.40 15.36
C TYR A 110 4.24 6.04 16.33
N TRP A 111 4.46 4.76 16.59
CA TRP A 111 5.48 4.29 17.52
C TRP A 111 6.89 4.41 16.94
N VAL A 112 7.02 4.34 15.62
CA VAL A 112 8.27 4.66 14.93
C VAL A 112 8.54 6.16 14.99
N GLU A 113 7.55 6.98 14.66
CA GLU A 113 7.66 8.44 14.68
C GLU A 113 8.04 8.98 16.07
N ASN A 114 7.42 8.46 17.13
CA ASN A 114 7.70 8.88 18.50
C ASN A 114 8.95 8.22 19.12
N GLY A 115 9.66 7.37 18.36
CA GLY A 115 10.92 6.75 18.77
C GLY A 115 10.81 5.55 19.72
N THR A 116 9.59 5.11 20.04
CA THR A 116 9.35 3.90 20.84
C THR A 116 9.84 2.65 20.11
N ILE A 117 9.52 2.53 18.82
CA ILE A 117 10.04 1.46 17.96
C ILE A 117 11.15 2.05 17.08
N LYS A 118 12.35 1.52 17.23
CA LYS A 118 13.47 1.85 16.34
C LYS A 118 13.58 0.77 15.27
N LEU A 119 13.30 1.13 14.02
CA LEU A 119 13.29 0.19 12.88
C LEU A 119 14.62 -0.56 12.66
N ASN A 120 15.74 0.03 13.08
CA ASN A 120 17.07 -0.57 12.99
C ASN A 120 17.44 -1.48 14.18
N THR A 121 16.52 -1.70 15.13
CA THR A 121 16.76 -2.63 16.24
C THR A 121 16.79 -4.05 15.72
N THR A 122 17.82 -4.82 16.07
CA THR A 122 17.97 -6.21 15.66
C THR A 122 17.12 -7.15 16.51
N LEU A 123 16.81 -8.33 15.99
CA LEU A 123 16.20 -9.42 16.76
C LEU A 123 17.03 -9.76 18.01
N GLU A 124 18.36 -9.75 17.89
CA GLU A 124 19.28 -9.92 19.02
C GLU A 124 19.05 -8.87 20.12
N ALA A 125 18.98 -7.59 19.75
CA ALA A 125 18.78 -6.51 20.70
C ALA A 125 17.37 -6.53 21.34
N LEU A 126 16.39 -7.09 20.63
CA LEU A 126 15.05 -7.34 21.17
C LEU A 126 14.97 -8.58 22.06
N GLY A 127 16.03 -9.39 22.13
CA GLY A 127 16.04 -10.67 22.84
C GLY A 127 15.10 -11.70 22.22
N VAL A 128 14.78 -11.58 20.94
CA VAL A 128 13.95 -12.53 20.22
C VAL A 128 14.75 -13.80 19.95
N ASP A 129 14.22 -14.90 20.43
CA ASP A 129 14.60 -16.24 20.02
C ASP A 129 13.31 -17.02 19.75
N ASP A 130 13.34 -17.91 18.77
CA ASP A 130 12.15 -18.65 18.33
C ASP A 130 12.28 -20.15 18.63
N ILE A 131 11.19 -20.90 18.50
CA ILE A 131 11.22 -22.36 18.56
C ILE A 131 12.12 -22.88 17.43
N GLY A 132 13.13 -23.68 17.79
CA GLY A 132 14.18 -24.13 16.86
C GLY A 132 15.39 -23.20 16.79
N GLY A 133 15.35 -22.05 17.47
CA GLY A 133 16.43 -21.08 17.63
C GLY A 133 16.76 -20.30 16.37
N LEU A 134 17.26 -19.08 16.53
CA LEU A 134 17.76 -18.28 15.41
C LEU A 134 19.27 -18.45 15.19
N LEU A 135 19.69 -18.54 13.92
CA LEU A 135 21.09 -18.51 13.53
C LEU A 135 21.72 -17.15 13.87
N PRO A 136 23.05 -17.07 14.09
CA PRO A 136 23.72 -15.79 14.34
C PRO A 136 23.46 -14.74 13.25
N ILE A 137 23.34 -15.14 11.98
CA ILE A 137 23.01 -14.23 10.87
C ILE A 137 21.55 -13.75 10.91
N GLU A 138 20.62 -14.61 11.32
CA GLU A 138 19.19 -14.31 11.43
C GLU A 138 18.93 -13.31 12.56
N LYS A 139 19.66 -13.44 13.67
CA LYS A 139 19.61 -12.51 14.82
C LYS A 139 19.98 -11.06 14.46
N GLN A 140 20.64 -10.84 13.33
CA GLN A 140 20.97 -9.50 12.82
C GLN A 140 19.85 -8.89 11.96
N ALA A 141 18.75 -9.61 11.71
CA ALA A 141 17.58 -9.01 11.09
C ALA A 141 17.02 -7.89 11.96
N THR A 142 16.63 -6.78 11.34
CA THR A 142 16.06 -5.63 12.03
C THR A 142 14.53 -5.66 11.95
N VAL A 143 13.88 -4.84 12.78
CA VAL A 143 12.44 -4.60 12.69
C VAL A 143 12.04 -4.18 11.26
N GLU A 144 12.81 -3.32 10.60
CA GLU A 144 12.58 -2.94 9.21
C GLU A 144 12.60 -4.15 8.27
N HIS A 145 13.55 -5.07 8.45
CA HIS A 145 13.65 -6.27 7.62
C HIS A 145 12.42 -7.17 7.77
N LEU A 146 11.89 -7.34 8.99
CA LEU A 146 10.66 -8.10 9.24
C LEU A 146 9.45 -7.48 8.54
N ILE A 147 9.15 -6.21 8.83
CA ILE A 147 7.94 -5.55 8.29
C ILE A 147 7.99 -5.32 6.77
N THR A 148 9.14 -5.60 6.14
CA THR A 148 9.33 -5.57 4.68
C THR A 148 9.58 -6.94 4.06
N ALA A 149 9.37 -8.03 4.80
CA ALA A 149 9.52 -9.42 4.34
C ALA A 149 10.93 -9.74 3.78
N ARG A 150 11.97 -9.21 4.43
CA ARG A 150 13.39 -9.30 4.04
C ARG A 150 14.29 -9.78 5.17
N SER A 151 13.73 -10.46 6.17
CA SER A 151 14.50 -10.85 7.36
C SER A 151 15.64 -11.84 7.06
N GLY A 152 15.47 -12.69 6.04
CA GLY A 152 16.36 -13.83 5.79
C GLY A 152 16.13 -14.98 6.79
N VAL A 153 15.08 -14.92 7.61
CA VAL A 153 14.66 -16.00 8.51
C VAL A 153 13.67 -16.91 7.79
N TYR A 154 14.09 -18.14 7.52
CA TYR A 154 13.26 -19.14 6.83
C TYR A 154 12.74 -20.19 7.82
N HIS A 155 12.09 -19.70 8.88
CA HIS A 155 11.47 -20.53 9.90
C HIS A 155 10.04 -20.92 9.52
N PRO A 156 9.56 -22.10 9.96
CA PRO A 156 8.15 -22.45 9.84
C PRO A 156 7.26 -21.40 10.52
N ALA A 157 6.31 -20.84 9.79
CA ALA A 157 5.32 -19.94 10.35
C ALA A 157 4.16 -20.70 11.00
N SER A 158 3.44 -20.06 11.93
CA SER A 158 2.25 -20.66 12.57
C SER A 158 1.07 -20.86 11.60
N ASN A 159 1.07 -20.18 10.46
CA ASN A 159 0.04 -20.29 9.43
C ASN A 159 0.68 -20.52 8.06
N SER A 160 0.03 -21.31 7.22
CA SER A 160 0.44 -21.57 5.84
C SER A 160 0.07 -20.42 4.89
N GLY A 161 0.39 -20.59 3.60
CA GLY A 161 0.10 -19.62 2.55
C GLY A 161 1.17 -18.54 2.38
N ASP A 162 2.41 -18.87 2.76
CA ASP A 162 3.61 -18.10 2.46
C ASP A 162 4.49 -18.82 1.41
N ASP A 163 5.61 -18.20 1.05
CA ASP A 163 6.49 -18.65 -0.02
C ASP A 163 7.70 -19.46 0.48
N LEU A 164 7.62 -20.03 1.69
CA LEU A 164 8.74 -20.78 2.29
C LEU A 164 9.17 -21.99 1.46
N ALA A 165 8.28 -22.58 0.65
CA ALA A 165 8.63 -23.66 -0.27
C ALA A 165 9.66 -23.23 -1.35
N SER A 166 9.73 -21.94 -1.65
CA SER A 166 10.70 -21.35 -2.59
C SER A 166 11.86 -20.66 -1.88
N ALA A 167 11.99 -20.82 -0.55
CA ALA A 167 13.04 -20.18 0.22
C ALA A 167 14.43 -20.66 -0.24
N PRO A 168 15.41 -19.74 -0.39
CA PRO A 168 16.81 -20.11 -0.45
C PRO A 168 17.23 -20.96 0.77
N PRO A 169 18.39 -21.64 0.73
CA PRO A 169 18.90 -22.35 1.90
C PRO A 169 18.97 -21.44 3.13
N ARG A 170 18.60 -21.94 4.31
CA ARG A 170 18.61 -21.19 5.57
C ARG A 170 19.98 -20.58 5.85
N GLY A 171 20.02 -19.30 6.22
CA GLY A 171 21.25 -18.55 6.47
C GLY A 171 22.05 -18.15 5.22
N SER A 172 21.54 -18.41 3.99
CA SER A 172 22.24 -18.03 2.75
C SER A 172 22.06 -16.56 2.36
N GLN A 173 20.98 -15.91 2.79
CA GLN A 173 20.70 -14.50 2.52
C GLN A 173 21.02 -13.65 3.74
N LYS A 174 21.64 -12.49 3.51
CA LYS A 174 21.82 -11.49 4.57
C LYS A 174 20.48 -10.79 4.82
N PRO A 175 20.15 -10.45 6.08
CA PRO A 175 18.97 -9.65 6.33
C PRO A 175 18.97 -8.35 5.49
N GLY A 176 17.82 -8.04 4.89
CA GLY A 176 17.63 -6.89 4.01
C GLY A 176 17.97 -7.12 2.53
N SER A 177 18.68 -8.21 2.18
CA SER A 177 19.18 -8.41 0.81
C SER A 177 18.23 -9.14 -0.14
N TYR A 178 17.26 -9.88 0.39
CA TYR A 178 16.34 -10.71 -0.39
C TYR A 178 14.95 -10.64 0.20
N MET A 179 13.94 -10.35 -0.64
CA MET A 179 12.54 -10.38 -0.25
C MET A 179 11.97 -11.77 -0.49
N LEU A 180 11.42 -12.36 0.57
CA LEU A 180 10.64 -13.59 0.51
C LEU A 180 9.39 -13.36 1.35
N TYR A 181 8.21 -13.53 0.77
CA TYR A 181 6.99 -13.46 1.54
C TYR A 181 6.93 -14.64 2.52
N SER A 182 7.17 -14.36 3.80
CA SER A 182 7.12 -15.33 4.90
C SER A 182 6.11 -14.86 5.94
N ASN A 183 5.23 -15.77 6.39
CA ASN A 183 4.30 -15.44 7.47
C ASN A 183 5.01 -15.27 8.83
N TRP A 184 6.23 -15.79 8.97
CA TRP A 184 7.02 -15.67 10.20
C TRP A 184 7.46 -14.23 10.47
N ASP A 185 7.66 -13.43 9.42
CA ASP A 185 8.10 -12.03 9.52
C ASP A 185 7.02 -11.09 10.12
N PHE A 186 5.75 -11.54 10.27
CA PHE A 186 4.59 -10.71 10.67
C PHE A 186 3.72 -11.30 11.77
#